data_AF-A0A382UK90-F1
#
_entry.id   AF-A0A382UK90-F1
#
_cell.length_a   1.000
_cell.length_b   1.000
_cell.length_c   1.000
_cell.angle_alpha   90.00
_cell.angle_beta   90.00
_cell.angle_gamma   90.00
#
_symmetry.space_group_name_H-M   'P 1'
#
loop_
_entity.id
_entity.type
_entity.pdbx_description
1 polymer ?
#
loop_
_entity_poly.entity_id
_entity_poly.type
_entity_poly.pdbx_seq_one_letter_code
_entity_poly.pdbx_strand_id
1 'polypeptide(L)'
;MSIMSRLLRRKKKLTDFTVDEIRVEEKRLEIRENQHINQIEKYDKIREDIFHQGAKTKSPSRRRIYARRFNETCQRLQIIERDLSRVVKELMTLSRVRAVMERKKSGKTENILQKLTEEDMVKLTTLLEDDKINEEVYLQKLDGVLGVVNDPAYETTDLGEAG
;
A
#
# COMPACT_ATOMS: atom_id res chain seq x y z
N MET A 1 -12.32 -1.99 -1.89
CA MET A 1 -12.31 -3.40 -1.42
C MET A 1 -10.89 -3.93 -1.52
N SER A 2 -10.31 -4.30 -0.38
CA SER A 2 -8.91 -4.71 -0.23
C SER A 2 -8.61 -6.06 -0.88
N ILE A 3 -7.40 -6.26 -1.39
CA ILE A 3 -7.00 -7.57 -1.92
C ILE A 3 -7.03 -8.66 -0.84
N MET A 4 -6.69 -8.32 0.40
CA MET A 4 -6.81 -9.22 1.55
C MET A 4 -8.25 -9.60 1.81
N SER A 5 -9.21 -8.68 1.63
CA SER A 5 -10.63 -9.05 1.74
C SER A 5 -11.08 -10.04 0.64
N ARG A 6 -10.43 -10.06 -0.53
CA ARG A 6 -10.69 -11.06 -1.58
C ARG A 6 -9.94 -12.36 -1.36
N LEU A 7 -8.70 -12.29 -0.88
CA LEU A 7 -7.90 -13.43 -0.42
C LEU A 7 -8.65 -14.17 0.69
N LEU A 8 -9.18 -13.44 1.68
CA LEU A 8 -9.89 -13.96 2.84
C LEU A 8 -11.34 -14.37 2.54
N ARG A 9 -12.10 -13.65 1.70
CA ARG A 9 -13.51 -14.02 1.40
C ARG A 9 -13.68 -15.22 0.49
N ARG A 10 -12.68 -15.58 -0.34
CA ARG A 10 -12.85 -16.68 -1.32
C ARG A 10 -12.67 -18.09 -0.73
N LYS A 11 -12.44 -18.25 0.58
CA LYS A 11 -12.01 -19.52 1.19
C LYS A 11 -10.77 -20.13 0.50
N LYS A 12 -10.05 -19.34 -0.30
CA LYS A 12 -8.83 -19.75 -0.97
C LYS A 12 -7.66 -19.33 -0.09
N LYS A 13 -6.83 -20.29 0.31
CA LYS A 13 -5.60 -19.99 1.04
C LYS A 13 -4.65 -19.26 0.10
N LEU A 14 -3.69 -18.51 0.65
CA LEU A 14 -2.61 -17.89 -0.14
C LEU A 14 -1.91 -18.90 -1.08
N THR A 15 -1.89 -20.17 -0.68
CA THR A 15 -1.33 -21.30 -1.44
C THR A 15 -2.11 -21.68 -2.70
N ASP A 16 -3.35 -21.22 -2.84
CA ASP A 16 -4.26 -21.62 -3.93
C ASP A 16 -4.14 -20.69 -5.14
N PHE A 17 -3.39 -19.59 -5.01
CA PHE A 17 -3.09 -18.68 -6.10
C PHE A 17 -1.89 -19.18 -6.88
N THR A 18 -1.91 -18.96 -8.20
CA THR A 18 -0.72 -19.17 -9.02
C THR A 18 0.17 -17.92 -9.02
N VAL A 19 1.45 -18.07 -9.36
CA VAL A 19 2.39 -16.94 -9.50
C VAL A 19 1.87 -15.95 -10.55
N ASP A 20 1.26 -16.44 -11.63
CA ASP A 20 0.71 -15.59 -12.69
C ASP A 20 -0.52 -14.79 -12.21
N GLU A 21 -1.38 -15.40 -11.40
CA GLU A 21 -2.51 -14.69 -10.77
C GLU A 21 -2.04 -13.57 -9.84
N ILE A 22 -0.96 -13.80 -9.08
CA ILE A 22 -0.36 -12.77 -8.22
C ILE A 22 0.19 -11.62 -9.06
N ARG A 23 0.92 -11.91 -10.15
CA ARG A 23 1.45 -10.88 -11.06
C ARG A 23 0.35 -10.02 -11.68
N VAL A 24 -0.77 -10.62 -12.05
CA VAL A 24 -1.92 -9.87 -12.59
C VAL A 24 -2.48 -8.91 -11.54
N GLU A 25 -2.60 -9.36 -10.29
CA GLU A 25 -3.10 -8.49 -9.21
C GLU A 25 -2.07 -7.42 -8.78
N GLU A 26 -0.76 -7.71 -8.79
CA GLU A 26 0.29 -6.70 -8.61
C GLU A 26 0.14 -5.58 -9.64
N LYS A 27 0.09 -5.93 -10.93
CA LYS A 27 -0.11 -4.96 -12.00
C LYS A 27 -1.37 -4.13 -11.83
N ARG A 28 -2.45 -4.74 -11.32
CA ARG A 28 -3.69 -4.02 -11.02
C ARG A 28 -3.52 -3.03 -9.86
N LEU A 29 -2.76 -3.39 -8.83
CA LEU A 29 -2.47 -2.51 -7.71
C LEU A 29 -1.52 -1.38 -8.12
N GLU A 30 -0.51 -1.63 -8.96
CA GLU A 30 0.36 -0.59 -9.55
C GLU A 30 -0.46 0.45 -10.33
N ILE A 31 -1.45 0.00 -11.11
CA ILE A 31 -2.37 0.92 -11.80
C ILE A 31 -3.15 1.77 -10.79
N ARG A 32 -3.59 1.18 -9.68
CA ARG A 32 -4.36 1.88 -8.64
C ARG A 32 -3.48 2.86 -7.85
N GLU A 33 -2.26 2.47 -7.51
CA GLU A 33 -1.24 3.33 -6.91
C GLU A 33 -1.03 4.58 -7.77
N ASN A 34 -0.75 4.39 -9.07
CA ASN A 34 -0.62 5.47 -10.03
C ASN A 34 -1.88 6.36 -10.09
N GLN A 35 -3.08 5.78 -10.01
CA GLN A 35 -4.33 6.56 -9.95
C GLN A 35 -4.40 7.42 -8.69
N HIS A 36 -4.00 6.91 -7.52
CA HIS A 36 -3.98 7.68 -6.28
C HIS A 36 -2.93 8.79 -6.30
N ILE A 37 -1.72 8.52 -6.82
CA ILE A 37 -0.66 9.54 -7.00
C ILE A 37 -1.18 10.68 -7.88
N ASN A 38 -1.74 10.36 -9.05
CA ASN A 38 -2.32 11.36 -9.96
C ASN A 38 -3.46 12.16 -9.30
N GLN A 39 -4.25 11.53 -8.44
CA GLN A 39 -5.30 12.22 -7.68
C GLN A 39 -4.71 13.17 -6.64
N ILE A 40 -3.68 12.76 -5.89
CA ILE A 40 -2.98 13.60 -4.93
C ILE A 40 -2.43 14.84 -5.62
N GLU A 41 -1.67 14.68 -6.71
CA GLU A 41 -1.13 15.81 -7.47
C GLU A 41 -2.21 16.78 -7.95
N LYS A 42 -3.35 16.24 -8.41
CA LYS A 42 -4.49 17.06 -8.84
C LYS A 42 -5.07 17.86 -7.67
N TYR A 43 -5.32 17.23 -6.53
CA TYR A 43 -5.92 17.90 -5.37
C TYR A 43 -4.95 18.86 -4.69
N ASP A 44 -3.65 18.61 -4.75
CA ASP A 44 -2.62 19.55 -4.28
C ASP A 44 -2.64 20.84 -5.09
N LYS A 45 -2.67 20.75 -6.42
CA LYS A 45 -2.83 21.95 -7.29
C LYS A 45 -4.09 22.73 -6.96
N ILE A 46 -5.23 22.04 -6.77
CA ILE A 46 -6.50 22.67 -6.38
C ILE A 46 -6.38 23.34 -5.00
N ARG A 47 -5.72 22.70 -4.03
CA ARG A 47 -5.49 23.23 -2.70
C ARG A 47 -4.68 24.53 -2.74
N GLU A 48 -3.59 24.55 -3.52
CA GLU A 48 -2.75 25.72 -3.73
C GLU A 48 -3.52 26.87 -4.40
N ASP A 49 -4.30 26.56 -5.44
CA ASP A 49 -5.15 27.55 -6.12
C ASP A 49 -6.16 28.18 -5.17
N ILE A 50 -6.83 27.37 -4.34
CA ILE A 50 -7.79 27.86 -3.33
C ILE A 50 -7.08 28.77 -2.32
N PHE A 51 -5.89 28.38 -1.87
CA PHE A 51 -5.10 29.18 -0.94
C PHE A 51 -4.72 30.54 -1.54
N HIS A 52 -4.19 30.56 -2.76
CA HIS A 52 -3.82 31.80 -3.46
C HIS A 52 -5.03 32.70 -3.74
N GLN A 53 -6.17 32.13 -4.12
CA GLN A 53 -7.42 32.89 -4.29
C GLN A 53 -7.90 33.48 -2.96
N GLY A 54 -7.83 32.70 -1.87
CA GLY A 54 -8.14 33.16 -0.53
C GLY A 54 -7.25 34.31 -0.08
N ALA A 55 -5.94 34.21 -0.31
CA ALA A 55 -4.95 35.23 0.07
C ALA A 55 -5.16 36.56 -0.67
N LYS A 56 -5.50 36.51 -1.98
CA LYS A 56 -5.77 37.71 -2.79
C LYS A 56 -7.12 38.36 -2.48
N THR A 57 -8.01 37.66 -1.78
CA THR A 57 -9.39 38.11 -1.55
C THR A 57 -9.48 39.11 -0.39
N LYS A 58 -9.88 40.35 -0.69
CA LYS A 58 -10.05 41.41 0.35
C LYS A 58 -11.27 41.19 1.25
N SER A 59 -12.37 40.66 0.71
CA SER A 59 -13.63 40.45 1.46
C SER A 59 -13.49 39.36 2.55
N PRO A 60 -13.74 39.67 3.83
CA PRO A 60 -13.66 38.69 4.92
C PRO A 60 -14.63 37.51 4.75
N SER A 61 -15.86 37.76 4.27
CA SER A 61 -16.85 36.71 4.03
C SER A 61 -16.40 35.74 2.95
N ARG A 62 -15.80 36.25 1.85
CA ARG A 62 -15.25 35.38 0.79
C ARG A 62 -14.01 34.63 1.27
N ARG A 63 -13.13 35.24 2.08
CA ARG A 63 -11.99 34.53 2.71
C ARG A 63 -12.44 33.33 3.54
N ARG A 64 -13.51 33.46 4.33
CA ARG A 64 -14.08 32.33 5.10
C ARG A 64 -14.59 31.20 4.21
N ILE A 65 -15.11 31.50 3.01
CA ILE A 65 -15.52 30.47 2.05
C ILE A 65 -14.30 29.72 1.51
N TYR A 66 -13.23 30.43 1.12
CA TYR A 66 -12.00 29.79 0.66
C TYR A 66 -11.33 28.95 1.75
N ALA A 67 -11.31 29.41 3.00
CA ALA A 67 -10.80 28.63 4.12
C ALA A 67 -11.56 27.30 4.32
N ARG A 68 -12.90 27.31 4.20
CA ARG A 68 -13.70 26.08 4.27
C ARG A 68 -13.36 25.11 3.14
N ARG A 69 -13.31 25.61 1.89
CA ARG A 69 -12.94 24.79 0.73
C ARG A 69 -11.52 24.22 0.83
N PHE A 70 -10.59 24.99 1.37
CA PHE A 70 -9.23 24.55 1.62
C PHE A 70 -9.23 23.37 2.60
N ASN A 71 -9.93 23.49 3.73
CA ASN A 71 -10.04 22.41 4.71
C ASN A 71 -10.70 21.16 4.13
N GLU A 72 -11.78 21.31 3.35
CA GLU A 72 -12.43 20.20 2.64
C GLU A 72 -11.45 19.50 1.68
N THR A 73 -10.63 20.28 0.96
CA THR A 73 -9.61 19.73 0.04
C THR A 73 -8.51 18.98 0.81
N CYS A 74 -8.03 19.52 1.93
CA CYS A 74 -7.06 18.86 2.80
C CYS A 74 -7.59 17.53 3.37
N GLN A 75 -8.84 17.49 3.82
CA GLN A 75 -9.46 16.26 4.30
C GLN A 75 -9.54 15.20 3.19
N ARG A 76 -9.86 15.63 1.96
CA ARG A 76 -9.92 14.72 0.82
C ARG A 76 -8.55 14.18 0.43
N LEU A 77 -7.50 15.01 0.46
CA LEU A 77 -6.12 14.58 0.28
C LEU A 77 -5.73 13.52 1.32
N GLN A 78 -5.99 13.77 2.60
CA GLN A 78 -5.69 12.81 3.67
C GLN A 78 -6.35 11.45 3.47
N ILE A 79 -7.59 11.42 2.94
CA ILE A 79 -8.26 10.14 2.63
C ILE A 79 -7.54 9.41 1.49
N ILE A 80 -7.16 10.13 0.43
CA ILE A 80 -6.47 9.54 -0.73
C ILE A 80 -5.07 9.05 -0.34
N GLU A 81 -4.36 9.78 0.52
CA GLU A 81 -3.05 9.37 1.06
C GLU A 81 -3.14 8.08 1.88
N ARG A 82 -4.18 7.93 2.71
CA ARG A 82 -4.44 6.68 3.45
C ARG A 82 -4.73 5.52 2.51
N ASP A 83 -5.58 5.75 1.50
CA ASP A 83 -5.85 4.74 0.47
C ASP A 83 -4.59 4.34 -0.30
N LEU A 84 -3.73 5.31 -0.63
CA LEU A 84 -2.42 5.06 -1.26
C LEU A 84 -1.54 4.20 -0.35
N SER A 85 -1.35 4.58 0.91
CA SER A 85 -0.53 3.82 1.87
C SER A 85 -1.02 2.37 2.00
N ARG A 86 -2.34 2.17 2.03
CA ARG A 86 -2.94 0.83 2.03
C ARG A 86 -2.58 0.06 0.75
N VAL A 87 -2.69 0.68 -0.42
CA VAL A 87 -2.36 0.03 -1.71
C VAL A 87 -0.89 -0.35 -1.78
N VAL A 88 0.01 0.51 -1.31
CA VAL A 88 1.45 0.21 -1.25
C VAL A 88 1.74 -0.99 -0.36
N LYS A 89 1.17 -1.03 0.85
CA LYS A 89 1.33 -2.21 1.73
C LYS A 89 0.73 -3.48 1.12
N GLU A 90 -0.38 -3.39 0.39
CA GLU A 90 -0.94 -4.51 -0.38
C GLU A 90 0.03 -5.00 -1.47
N LEU A 91 0.68 -4.09 -2.21
CA LEU A 91 1.73 -4.41 -3.19
C LEU A 91 2.92 -5.11 -2.55
N MET A 92 3.44 -4.57 -1.44
CA MET A 92 4.55 -5.17 -0.70
C MET A 92 4.22 -6.61 -0.26
N THR A 93 2.98 -6.82 0.18
CA THR A 93 2.48 -8.15 0.57
C THR A 93 2.51 -9.12 -0.61
N LEU A 94 1.94 -8.74 -1.76
CA LEU A 94 1.91 -9.59 -2.94
C LEU A 94 3.32 -9.89 -3.47
N SER A 95 4.18 -8.88 -3.54
CA SER A 95 5.56 -9.02 -3.99
C SER A 95 6.33 -10.01 -3.11
N ARG A 96 6.14 -9.93 -1.79
CA ARG A 96 6.76 -10.86 -0.85
C ARG A 96 6.24 -12.28 -0.99
N VAL A 97 4.91 -12.44 -1.09
CA VAL A 97 4.27 -13.75 -1.29
C VAL A 97 4.73 -14.39 -2.60
N ARG A 98 4.80 -13.62 -3.69
CA ARG A 98 5.31 -14.06 -4.99
C ARG A 98 6.73 -14.60 -4.85
N ALA A 99 7.62 -13.85 -4.18
CA ALA A 99 8.99 -14.27 -3.98
C ALA A 99 9.10 -15.59 -3.20
N VAL A 100 8.31 -15.76 -2.12
CA VAL A 100 8.25 -17.01 -1.37
C VAL A 100 7.74 -18.18 -2.23
N MET A 101 6.74 -17.93 -3.09
CA MET A 101 6.21 -18.96 -4.00
C MET A 101 7.19 -19.37 -5.10
N GLU A 102 7.91 -18.42 -5.69
CA GLU A 102 8.94 -18.69 -6.69
C GLU A 102 10.11 -19.51 -6.10
N ARG A 103 10.45 -19.28 -4.82
CA ARG A 103 11.44 -20.07 -4.08
C ARG A 103 10.96 -21.48 -3.77
N LYS A 104 9.68 -21.65 -3.41
CA LYS A 104 9.07 -22.99 -3.29
C LYS A 104 9.17 -23.77 -4.59
N LYS A 105 8.91 -23.12 -5.74
CA LYS A 105 9.02 -23.77 -7.06
C LYS A 105 10.45 -24.21 -7.40
N SER A 106 11.47 -23.53 -6.86
CA SER A 106 12.88 -23.90 -7.03
C SER A 106 13.43 -24.88 -5.98
N GLY A 107 12.59 -25.37 -5.06
CA GLY A 107 12.95 -26.40 -4.08
C GLY A 107 13.81 -25.91 -2.91
N LYS A 108 13.98 -24.59 -2.76
CA LYS A 108 14.93 -23.99 -1.79
C LYS A 108 14.35 -23.71 -0.40
N THR A 109 13.06 -23.93 -0.18
CA THR A 109 12.38 -23.54 1.08
C THR A 109 11.27 -24.53 1.47
N GLU A 110 11.18 -24.83 2.77
CA GLU A 110 10.04 -25.50 3.39
C GLU A 110 8.73 -24.72 3.17
N ASN A 111 7.58 -25.40 3.36
CA ASN A 111 6.23 -24.84 3.17
C ASN A 111 5.84 -23.75 4.18
N ILE A 112 6.57 -22.64 4.21
CA ILE A 112 6.32 -21.44 5.03
C ILE A 112 4.88 -20.96 4.83
N LEU A 113 4.39 -20.90 3.59
CA LEU A 113 3.03 -20.45 3.28
C LEU A 113 1.93 -21.40 3.79
N GLN A 114 2.25 -22.66 4.09
CA GLN A 114 1.28 -23.59 4.72
C GLN A 114 1.24 -23.46 6.24
N LYS A 115 2.26 -22.84 6.85
CA LYS A 115 2.33 -22.60 8.30
C LYS A 115 1.60 -21.32 8.72
N LEU A 116 1.17 -20.48 7.76
CA LEU A 116 0.35 -19.28 8.01
C LEU A 116 -0.96 -19.65 8.70
N THR A 117 -1.16 -19.16 9.91
CA THR A 117 -2.39 -19.36 10.67
C THR A 117 -3.44 -18.31 10.31
N GLU A 118 -4.71 -18.56 10.65
CA GLU A 118 -5.76 -17.54 10.52
C GLU A 118 -5.47 -16.32 11.42
N GLU A 119 -4.84 -16.53 12.57
CA GLU A 119 -4.42 -15.46 13.48
C GLU A 119 -3.40 -14.53 12.82
N ASP A 120 -2.43 -15.08 12.09
CA ASP A 120 -1.43 -14.30 11.36
C ASP A 120 -2.06 -13.49 10.22
N MET A 121 -3.06 -14.04 9.55
CA MET A 121 -3.82 -13.34 8.52
C MET A 121 -4.65 -12.19 9.07
N VAL A 122 -5.24 -12.36 10.26
CA VAL A 122 -5.92 -11.27 10.98
C VAL A 122 -4.91 -10.19 11.36
N LYS A 123 -3.75 -10.56 11.92
CA LYS A 123 -2.67 -9.61 12.24
C LYS A 123 -2.25 -8.81 11.00
N LEU A 124 -1.95 -9.46 9.88
CA LEU A 124 -1.58 -8.77 8.64
C LEU A 124 -2.69 -7.82 8.16
N THR A 125 -3.96 -8.22 8.26
CA THR A 125 -5.09 -7.35 7.89
C THR A 125 -5.15 -6.11 8.77
N THR A 126 -4.95 -6.25 10.09
CA THR A 126 -4.89 -5.09 10.99
C THR A 126 -3.70 -4.16 10.69
N LEU A 127 -2.54 -4.72 10.33
CA LEU A 127 -1.35 -3.94 9.98
C LEU A 127 -1.53 -3.17 8.67
N LEU A 128 -2.27 -3.74 7.71
CA LEU A 128 -2.60 -3.09 6.45
C LEU A 128 -3.54 -1.89 6.61
N GLU A 129 -4.44 -1.95 7.59
CA GLU A 129 -5.43 -0.91 7.85
C GLU A 129 -4.94 0.15 8.85
N ASP A 130 -3.80 -0.08 9.52
CA ASP A 130 -3.22 0.89 10.45
C ASP A 130 -2.33 1.90 9.72
N ASP A 131 -2.88 3.10 9.51
CA ASP A 131 -2.20 4.24 8.89
C ASP A 131 -0.98 4.74 9.69
N LYS A 132 -0.84 4.37 10.98
CA LYS A 132 0.30 4.76 11.80
C LYS A 132 1.55 3.93 11.52
N ILE A 133 1.38 2.78 10.87
CA ILE A 133 2.47 1.88 10.53
C ILE A 133 3.04 2.32 9.18
N ASN A 134 4.30 2.74 9.19
CA ASN A 134 5.02 3.06 7.96
C ASN A 134 5.40 1.77 7.20
N GLU A 135 5.87 1.94 5.96
CA GLU A 135 6.17 0.82 5.05
C GLU A 135 7.31 -0.07 5.56
N GLU A 136 8.35 0.52 6.18
CA GLU A 136 9.48 -0.23 6.73
C GLU A 136 9.06 -1.15 7.89
N VAL A 137 8.31 -0.64 8.86
CA VAL A 137 7.79 -1.43 9.99
C VAL A 137 6.79 -2.46 9.49
N TYR A 138 5.98 -2.13 8.48
CA TYR A 138 5.10 -3.08 7.84
C TYR A 138 5.89 -4.24 7.22
N LEU A 139 6.95 -3.95 6.46
CA LEU A 139 7.80 -4.96 5.83
C LEU A 139 8.46 -5.88 6.86
N GLN A 140 9.01 -5.32 7.93
CA GLN A 140 9.61 -6.11 9.02
C GLN A 140 8.61 -7.07 9.66
N LYS A 141 7.38 -6.60 9.92
CA LYS A 141 6.31 -7.44 10.48
C LYS A 141 5.83 -8.49 9.47
N LEU A 142 5.72 -8.12 8.21
CA LEU A 142 5.37 -9.04 7.11
C LEU A 142 6.41 -10.15 7.00
N ASP A 143 7.70 -9.81 7.09
CA ASP A 143 8.78 -10.79 7.07
C ASP A 143 8.77 -11.71 8.28
N GLY A 144 8.44 -11.20 9.46
CA GLY A 144 8.20 -12.01 10.65
C GLY A 144 7.08 -13.02 10.44
N VAL A 145 5.95 -12.57 9.92
CA VAL A 145 4.78 -13.44 9.64
C VAL A 145 5.08 -14.47 8.55
N LEU A 146 5.81 -14.06 7.51
CA LEU A 146 6.23 -14.95 6.43
C LEU A 146 7.52 -15.71 6.76
N GLY A 147 8.07 -15.61 7.97
CA GLY A 147 9.28 -16.34 8.36
C GLY A 147 10.51 -16.11 7.47
N VAL A 148 10.62 -14.95 6.81
CA VAL A 148 11.68 -14.62 5.84
C VAL A 148 12.83 -13.82 6.49
N VAL A 149 12.78 -13.62 7.81
CA VAL A 149 13.64 -12.71 8.61
C VAL A 149 15.17 -12.98 8.50
N ASN A 150 15.60 -14.14 7.99
CA ASN A 150 17.02 -14.53 7.93
C ASN A 150 17.56 -14.79 6.50
N ASP A 151 16.97 -14.21 5.46
CA ASP A 151 17.42 -14.47 4.09
C ASP A 151 18.35 -13.36 3.54
N PRO A 152 19.66 -13.62 3.37
CA PRO A 152 20.65 -12.62 2.92
C PRO A 152 20.41 -12.11 1.49
N ALA A 153 19.47 -12.70 0.74
CA ALA A 153 19.11 -12.24 -0.60
C ALA A 153 18.28 -10.95 -0.64
N TYR A 154 18.01 -10.31 0.50
CA TYR A 154 17.22 -9.07 0.59
C TYR A 154 18.01 -7.82 0.98
N GLU A 155 19.33 -7.91 1.13
CA GLU A 155 20.17 -6.71 1.37
C GLU A 155 20.49 -5.91 0.09
N THR A 156 20.11 -6.35 -1.11
CA THR A 156 20.58 -5.71 -2.36
C THR A 156 19.54 -5.67 -3.47
N THR A 157 18.57 -4.76 -3.42
CA THR A 157 17.95 -4.17 -4.63
C THR A 157 17.36 -2.80 -4.28
N ASP A 158 18.22 -1.82 -3.98
CA ASP A 158 18.05 -0.40 -4.37
C ASP A 158 19.11 0.47 -3.69
N LEU A 159 20.34 0.36 -4.20
CA LEU A 159 21.19 1.54 -4.32
C LEU A 159 21.63 1.55 -5.77
N GLY A 160 20.89 2.32 -6.57
CA GLY A 160 21.28 2.62 -7.95
C GLY A 160 22.70 3.14 -7.95
N GLU A 161 23.60 2.39 -8.57
CA GLU A 161 24.84 2.94 -9.10
C GLU A 161 24.44 3.97 -10.17
N ALA A 162 24.37 5.23 -9.76
CA ALA A 162 24.48 6.36 -10.65
C ALA A 162 25.95 6.41 -11.12
N GLY A 163 26.18 5.94 -12.34
CA GLY A 163 27.36 6.28 -13.16
C GLY A 163 27.12 7.54 -13.96
#